data_AF-A0A3M1K5B0-F1
#
_entry.id   AF-A0A3M1K5B0-F1
#
_cell.length_a   1.000
_cell.length_b   1.000
_cell.length_c   1.000
_cell.angle_alpha   90.00
_cell.angle_beta   90.00
_cell.angle_gamma   90.00
#
_symmetry.space_group_name_H-M   'P 1'
#
loop_
_entity.id
_entity.type
_entity.pdbx_description
1 polymer ?
#
loop_
_entity_poly.entity_id
_entity_poly.type
_entity_poly.pdbx_seq_one_letter_code
_entity_poly.pdbx_strand_id
1 'polypeptide(L)' 'MRRHLIDHAGLRLNVLEYPAPVPDAPTVLIQHGYLDFAEAWRPVAERLTDGYRV' A
#
# COMPACT_ATOMS: atom_id res chain seq x y z
N MET A 1 -4.37 8.19 -1.04
CA MET A 1 -3.07 7.57 -1.36
C MET A 1 -1.94 8.49 -0.93
N ARG A 2 -0.98 7.97 -0.18
CA ARG A 2 0.29 8.61 0.19
C ARG A 2 1.44 7.76 -0.36
N ARG A 3 2.56 8.40 -0.68
CA ARG A 3 3.77 7.73 -1.15
C ARG A 3 4.85 7.84 -0.10
N HIS A 4 5.48 6.72 0.24
CA HIS A 4 6.58 6.63 1.18
C HIS A 4 7.81 6.09 0.47
N LEU A 5 8.95 6.76 0.67
CA LEU A 5 10.25 6.23 0.28
C LEU A 5 10.93 5.74 1.55
N ILE A 6 11.22 4.44 1.61
CA ILE A 6 11.79 3.78 2.79
C ILE A 6 13.16 3.24 2.40
N ASP A 7 14.20 3.73 3.08
CA ASP A 7 15.56 3.21 2.93
C ASP A 7 15.77 2.06 3.92
N HIS A 8 16.03 0.85 3.40
CA HIS A 8 16.25 -0.35 4.22
C HIS A 8 17.20 -1.32 3.52
N ALA A 9 18.18 -1.86 4.25
CA ALA A 9 19.13 -2.86 3.74
C ALA A 9 19.83 -2.46 2.42
N GLY A 10 20.16 -1.17 2.26
CA GLY A 10 20.79 -0.65 1.03
C GLY A 10 19.85 -0.48 -0.15
N LEU A 11 18.55 -0.73 0.02
CA LEU A 11 17.50 -0.54 -0.98
C LEU A 11 16.64 0.68 -0.63
N ARG A 12 16.08 1.32 -1.67
CA ARG A 12 15.04 2.34 -1.54
C ARG A 12 13.72 1.77 -2.04
N LEU A 13 12.81 1.50 -1.11
CA LEU A 13 11.48 0.97 -1.39
C LEU A 13 10.50 2.11 -1.62
N ASN A 14 9.69 2.01 -2.67
CA ASN A 14 8.57 2.91 -2.94
C ASN A 14 7.28 2.22 -2.49
N VAL A 15 6.70 2.69 -1.39
CA VAL A 15 5.48 2.13 -0.79
C VAL A 15 4.32 3.09 -0.99
N LEU A 16 3.18 2.55 -1.43
CA LEU A 16 1.95 3.29 -1.57
C LEU A 16 1.02 2.92 -0.43
N GLU A 17 0.60 3.93 0.35
CA GLU A 17 -0.34 3.75 1.47
C GLU A 17 -1.70 4.34 1.10
N TYR A 18 -2.76 3.57 1.35
CA TYR A 18 -4.14 3.99 1.28
C TYR A 18 -4.73 4.00 2.70
N PRO A 19 -5.13 5.17 3.21
CA PRO A 19 -5.62 5.29 4.58
C PRO A 19 -7.01 4.65 4.71
N ALA A 20 -7.32 4.17 5.91
CA ALA A 20 -8.67 3.79 6.30
C ALA A 20 -9.44 5.00 6.88
N PRO A 21 -10.78 4.97 6.86
CA PRO A 21 -11.63 6.01 7.45
C PRO A 21 -11.62 5.95 8.99
N VAL A 22 -11.40 4.78 9.57
CA VAL A 22 -11.33 4.59 11.02
C VAL A 22 -9.88 4.52 11.51
N PRO A 23 -9.55 5.18 12.63
CA PRO A 23 -8.29 4.95 13.32
C PRO A 23 -8.11 3.46 13.66
N ASP A 24 -6.86 2.98 13.61
CA ASP A 24 -6.47 1.61 13.97
C ASP A 24 -7.15 0.48 13.17
N ALA A 25 -7.66 0.78 11.98
CA ALA A 25 -8.10 -0.24 11.04
C ALA A 25 -6.98 -1.27 10.78
N PRO A 26 -7.31 -2.57 10.65
CA PRO A 26 -6.33 -3.60 10.33
C PRO A 26 -5.60 -3.28 9.01
N THR A 27 -4.32 -3.64 8.93
CA THR A 27 -3.50 -3.40 7.73
C THR A 27 -3.52 -4.61 6.81
N VAL A 28 -3.74 -4.39 5.51
CA VAL A 28 -3.56 -5.38 4.45
C VAL A 28 -2.32 -5.01 3.65
N LEU A 29 -1.28 -5.84 3.69
CA LEU A 29 -0.09 -5.66 2.86
C LEU A 29 -0.28 -6.36 1.51
N ILE A 30 -0.09 -5.62 0.41
CA ILE A 30 -0.14 -6.17 -0.94
C ILE A 30 1.28 -6.20 -1.54
N GLN A 31 1.73 -7.38 -1.94
CA GLN A 31 2.95 -7.56 -2.71
C GLN A 31 2.59 -7.81 -4.18
N HIS A 32 3.13 -7.00 -5.09
CA HIS A 32 2.90 -7.18 -6.53
C HIS A 32 3.75 -8.32 -7.11
N GLY A 33 3.36 -8.81 -8.29
CA GLY A 33 4.06 -9.85 -9.02
C GLY A 33 5.35 -9.37 -9.71
N TYR A 34 6.07 -10.30 -10.33
CA TYR A 34 7.23 -10.00 -11.17
C TYR A 34 6.81 -9.19 -12.40
N LEU A 35 7.56 -8.12 -12.71
CA LEU A 35 7.27 -7.09 -13.75
C LEU A 35 6.06 -6.18 -13.50
N ASP A 36 5.34 -6.36 -12.39
CA ASP A 36 4.33 -5.40 -11.93
C ASP A 36 4.94 -4.27 -11.08
N PHE A 37 4.10 -3.29 -10.76
CA PHE A 37 4.39 -2.20 -9.83
C PHE A 37 3.17 -1.93 -8.93
N ALA A 38 3.39 -1.27 -7.79
CA ALA A 38 2.36 -1.09 -6.77
C ALA A 38 1.08 -0.39 -7.28
N GLU A 39 1.20 0.57 -8.20
CA GLU A 39 0.05 1.30 -8.75
C GLU A 39 -0.94 0.41 -9.53
N ALA A 40 -0.52 -0.77 -10.01
CA ALA A 40 -1.41 -1.73 -10.68
C ALA A 40 -2.52 -2.24 -9.74
N TRP A 41 -2.29 -2.21 -8.43
CA TRP A 41 -3.24 -2.66 -7.40
C TRP A 41 -4.21 -1.59 -6.93
N ARG A 42 -4.12 -0.35 -7.44
CA ARG A 42 -4.97 0.77 -7.03
C ARG A 42 -6.47 0.44 -6.96
N PRO A 43 -7.10 -0.20 -7.98
CA PRO A 43 -8.54 -0.47 -7.92
C PRO A 43 -8.92 -1.46 -6.82
N VAL A 44 -8.00 -2.32 -6.37
CA VAL A 44 -8.22 -3.24 -5.26
C VAL A 44 -8.01 -2.52 -3.93
N ALA A 45 -6.93 -1.75 -3.81
CA ALA A 45 -6.64 -0.96 -2.61
C ALA A 45 -7.77 0.02 -2.27
N GLU A 46 -8.31 0.75 -3.26
CA GLU A 46 -9.43 1.68 -3.07
C GLU A 46 -10.72 1.00 -2.59
N ARG A 47 -10.95 -0.27 -2.95
CA ARG A 47 -12.11 -1.03 -2.43
C ARG A 47 -11.89 -1.52 -1.00
N LEU A 48 -10.65 -1.87 -0.66
CA LEU A 48 -10.31 -2.34 0.68
C LEU A 48 -10.30 -1.21 1.72
N THR A 49 -10.14 0.05 1.31
CA THR A 49 -10.13 1.19 2.23
C THR A 49 -11.41 1.39 3.04
N ASP A 50 -12.51 0.70 2.71
CA ASP A 50 -13.74 0.74 3.51
C ASP A 50 -13.54 0.18 4.93
N GLY A 51 -12.62 -0.79 5.09
CA GLY A 51 -12.37 -1.44 6.39
C GLY A 51 -10.90 -1.62 6.76
N TYR A 52 -9.98 -1.31 5.85
CA TYR A 52 -8.56 -1.62 6.01
C TYR A 52 -7.68 -0.42 5.67
N ARG A 53 -6.56 -0.31 6.38
CA ARG A 53 -5.40 0.42 5.87
C ARG A 53 -4.70 -0.50 4.87
N VAL A 54 -4.34 0.00 3.69
CA VAL A 54 -3.64 -0.80 2.67
C VAL A 54 -2.28 -0.19 2.43
#